data_AF-A0A9E3U0U8-F1
#
_entry.id   AF-A0A9E3U0U8-F1
#
_cell.length_a   1.000
_cell.length_b   1.000
_cell.length_c   1.000
_cell.angle_alpha   90.00
_cell.angle_beta   90.00
_cell.angle_gamma   90.00
#
_symmetry.space_group_name_H-M   'P 1'
#
loop_
_entity.id
_entity.type
_entity.pdbx_description
1 polymer ?
#
loop_
_entity_poly.entity_id
_entity_poly.type
_entity_poly.pdbx_seq_one_letter_code
_entity_poly.pdbx_strand_id
1 'polypeptide(L)' 'MAQAGESTCTLGEVRHRCDLVVFWGCRPSATHPRLGERYAVDAAGRFTPGGRADRFVVAVGGDAAHSDGADLFVPVAANA' A
#
# COMPACT_ATOMS: atom_id res chain seq x y z
N MET A 1 28.90 5.88 -1.59
CA MET A 1 27.48 5.71 -1.22
C MET A 1 26.77 6.96 -1.72
N ALA A 2 26.00 6.88 -2.80
CA ALA A 2 25.24 8.05 -3.24
C ALA A 2 24.12 8.30 -2.22
N GLN A 3 24.13 9.44 -1.55
CA GLN A 3 23.02 9.85 -0.69
C GLN A 3 21.89 10.34 -1.60
N ALA A 4 20.87 9.50 -1.77
CA ALA A 4 19.57 9.95 -2.25
C ALA A 4 18.79 10.50 -1.04
N GLY A 5 18.03 11.58 -1.24
CA GLY A 5 17.09 12.08 -0.23
C GLY A 5 15.91 11.12 -0.02
N GLU A 6 15.15 11.34 1.05
CA GLU A 6 13.96 10.55 1.39
C GLU A 6 12.70 11.42 1.24
N SER A 7 11.71 10.95 0.47
CA SER A 7 10.40 11.60 0.38
C SER A 7 9.40 10.80 1.20
N THR A 8 8.85 11.41 2.25
CA THR A 8 7.90 10.77 3.16
C THR A 8 6.71 11.67 3.46
N CYS A 9 5.69 11.08 4.09
CA CYS A 9 4.55 11.81 4.62
C CYS A 9 4.04 11.12 5.89
N THR A 10 3.09 11.77 6.58
CA THR A 10 2.42 11.17 7.75
C THR A 10 1.31 10.21 7.30
N LEU A 11 0.93 9.27 8.17
CA LEU A 11 -0.22 8.38 7.93
C LEU A 11 -1.55 9.13 7.79
N GLY A 12 -1.65 10.35 8.33
CA GLY A 12 -2.81 11.22 8.13
C GLY A 12 -2.93 11.68 6.68
N GLU A 13 -1.82 12.03 6.04
CA GLU A 13 -1.81 12.39 4.61
C GLU A 13 -2.20 11.18 3.75
N VAL A 14 -1.69 9.98 4.06
CA VAL A 14 -2.12 8.72 3.41
C VAL A 14 -3.63 8.52 3.56
N ARG A 15 -4.15 8.62 4.79
CA ARG A 15 -5.58 8.45 5.03
C ARG A 15 -6.43 9.42 4.23
N HIS A 16 -6.04 10.69 4.15
CA HIS A 16 -6.93 11.71 3.61
C HIS A 16 -6.80 11.95 2.10
N ARG A 17 -5.68 11.60 1.46
CA ARG A 17 -5.36 11.99 0.08
C ARG A 17 -4.94 10.85 -0.85
N CYS A 18 -4.51 9.70 -0.34
CA CYS A 18 -3.90 8.66 -1.16
C CYS A 18 -4.96 7.84 -1.89
N ASP A 19 -4.94 7.88 -3.22
CA ASP A 19 -5.77 7.11 -4.15
C ASP A 19 -5.00 5.92 -4.79
N LEU A 20 -3.67 5.88 -4.69
CA LEU A 20 -2.83 4.75 -5.10
C LEU A 20 -1.92 4.29 -3.96
N VAL A 21 -2.01 3.01 -3.62
CA VAL A 21 -1.27 2.39 -2.52
C VAL A 21 -0.42 1.26 -3.07
N VAL A 22 0.89 1.32 -2.84
CA VAL A 22 1.83 0.27 -3.28
C VAL A 22 2.43 -0.42 -2.06
N PHE A 23 2.16 -1.71 -1.91
CA PHE A 23 2.84 -2.59 -0.96
C PHE A 23 3.94 -3.34 -1.68
N TRP A 24 5.19 -3.08 -1.31
CA TRP A 24 6.36 -3.63 -1.98
C TRP A 24 7.12 -4.60 -1.07
N GLY A 25 7.16 -5.88 -1.45
CA GLY A 25 7.88 -6.92 -0.72
C GLY A 25 7.37 -7.14 0.70
N CYS A 26 6.12 -6.77 0.97
CA CYS A 26 5.52 -6.84 2.29
C CYS A 26 4.10 -7.39 2.24
N ARG A 27 3.68 -8.03 3.34
CA ARG A 27 2.32 -8.54 3.54
C ARG A 27 1.68 -7.81 4.73
N PRO A 28 1.09 -6.62 4.52
CA PRO A 28 0.55 -5.79 5.59
C PRO A 28 -0.63 -6.45 6.31
N SER A 29 -1.43 -7.27 5.63
CA SER A 29 -2.54 -8.01 6.27
C SER A 29 -2.06 -8.96 7.38
N ALA A 30 -0.87 -9.54 7.23
CA ALA A 30 -0.25 -10.41 8.24
C ALA A 30 0.59 -9.66 9.28
N THR A 31 1.36 -8.65 8.85
CA THR A 31 2.35 -7.98 9.71
C THR A 31 1.78 -6.76 10.44
N HIS A 32 0.85 -6.04 9.80
CA HIS A 32 0.28 -4.79 10.29
C HIS A 32 -1.24 -4.77 10.00
N PRO A 33 -2.02 -5.68 10.61
CA PRO A 33 -3.39 -5.99 10.20
C PRO A 33 -4.34 -4.78 10.19
N ARG A 34 -4.05 -3.76 11.01
CA ARG A 34 -4.88 -2.54 11.12
C ARG A 34 -4.43 -1.39 10.22
N LEU A 35 -3.34 -1.54 9.46
CA LEU A 35 -2.83 -0.47 8.57
C LEU A 35 -3.84 -0.11 7.49
N GLY A 36 -4.46 -1.13 6.87
CA GLY A 36 -5.47 -0.95 5.83
C GLY A 36 -6.71 -0.24 6.37
N GLU A 37 -7.28 -0.79 7.45
CA GLU A 37 -8.46 -0.27 8.16
C GLU A 37 -8.28 1.19 8.61
N ARG A 38 -7.11 1.53 9.16
CA ARG A 38 -6.89 2.85 9.77
C ARG A 38 -6.44 3.92 8.80
N TYR A 39 -5.67 3.56 7.76
CA TYR A 39 -4.96 4.55 6.95
C TYR A 39 -4.92 4.27 5.45
N ALA A 40 -4.54 3.06 5.05
CA ALA A 40 -4.01 2.86 3.70
C ALA A 40 -5.02 2.27 2.70
N VAL A 41 -6.02 1.50 3.14
CA VAL A 41 -6.83 0.70 2.20
C VAL A 41 -8.31 1.00 2.35
N ASP A 42 -8.88 0.79 3.54
CA ASP A 42 -10.32 0.90 3.75
C ASP A 42 -10.74 2.25 4.33
N ALA A 43 -9.79 3.02 4.83
CA ALA A 43 -10.06 4.25 5.57
C ALA A 43 -10.67 5.34 4.66
N ALA A 44 -11.84 5.84 5.05
CA ALA A 44 -12.44 7.03 4.44
C ALA A 44 -11.60 8.28 4.78
N GLY A 45 -11.24 9.02 3.74
CA GLY A 45 -10.41 10.22 3.78
C GLY A 45 -11.19 11.50 3.50
N ARG A 46 -10.51 12.66 3.55
CA ARG A 46 -11.12 13.95 3.22
C ARG A 46 -11.34 14.08 1.71
N PHE A 47 -10.41 13.56 0.93
CA PHE A 47 -10.41 13.58 -0.53
C PHE A 47 -10.64 12.19 -1.15
N THR A 48 -10.76 11.15 -0.31
CA THR A 48 -11.10 9.77 -0.68
C THR A 48 -12.28 9.27 0.19
N PRO A 49 -13.47 9.90 0.09
CA PRO A 49 -14.61 9.60 0.96
C PRO A 49 -15.16 8.18 0.79
N GLY A 50 -14.99 7.57 -0.39
CA GLY A 50 -15.37 6.19 -0.72
C GLY A 50 -14.45 5.12 -0.14
N GLY A 51 -13.40 5.49 0.61
CA GLY A 51 -12.51 4.54 1.28
C GLY A 51 -11.86 3.60 0.26
N ARG A 52 -12.09 2.30 0.39
CA ARG A 52 -11.51 1.27 -0.50
C ARG A 52 -11.85 1.47 -1.97
N ALA A 53 -13.05 1.96 -2.29
CA ALA A 53 -13.50 2.16 -3.67
C ALA A 53 -12.76 3.30 -4.37
N ASP A 54 -12.22 4.26 -3.60
CA ASP A 54 -11.46 5.40 -4.11
C ASP A 54 -9.96 5.11 -4.18
N ARG A 55 -9.53 3.89 -3.82
CA ARG A 55 -8.12 3.51 -3.75
C ARG A 55 -7.82 2.34 -4.66
N PHE A 56 -6.73 2.45 -5.40
CA PHE A 56 -6.12 1.37 -6.15
C PHE A 56 -4.94 0.78 -5.37
N VAL A 57 -5.00 -0.51 -5.05
CA VAL A 57 -3.98 -1.20 -4.26
C VAL A 57 -3.15 -2.09 -5.17
N VAL A 58 -1.84 -1.82 -5.21
CA VAL A 58 -0.85 -2.64 -5.91
C VAL A 58 -0.03 -3.41 -4.89
N ALA A 59 0.07 -4.72 -5.10
CA ALA A 59 1.01 -5.56 -4.39
C ALA A 59 2.16 -5.95 -5.32
N VAL A 60 3.39 -5.82 -4.83
CA VAL A 60 4.61 -6.23 -5.54
C VAL A 60 5.33 -7.25 -4.67
N GLY A 61 5.60 -8.45 -5.19
CA GLY A 61 6.19 -9.51 -4.37
C GLY A 61 6.65 -10.73 -5.15
N GLY A 62 7.38 -11.61 -4.47
CA GLY A 62 7.93 -12.83 -5.07
C GLY A 62 6.95 -13.99 -5.19
N ASP A 63 5.83 -13.92 -4.46
CA ASP A 63 4.84 -14.99 -4.41
C ASP A 63 3.41 -14.43 -4.31
N ALA A 64 2.44 -15.30 -4.59
CA ALA A 64 1.02 -14.96 -4.53
C ALA A 64 0.52 -14.62 -3.11
N ALA A 65 1.30 -14.91 -2.04
CA ALA A 65 0.90 -14.50 -0.70
C ALA A 65 0.96 -12.96 -0.54
N HIS A 66 1.63 -12.24 -1.44
CA HIS A 66 1.63 -10.77 -1.42
C HIS A 66 0.36 -10.15 -2.04
N SER A 67 -0.44 -10.89 -2.82
CA SER A 67 -1.57 -10.34 -3.58
C SER A 67 -2.84 -10.10 -2.76
N ASP A 68 -2.81 -10.30 -1.44
CA ASP A 68 -3.97 -10.28 -0.57
C ASP A 68 -4.66 -8.90 -0.56
N GLY A 69 -5.90 -8.85 -1.05
CA GLY A 69 -6.71 -7.63 -1.11
C GLY A 69 -6.27 -6.58 -2.15
N ALA A 70 -5.28 -6.90 -3.00
CA ALA A 70 -4.78 -5.99 -4.03
C ALA A 70 -5.64 -6.01 -5.31
N ASP A 71 -5.75 -4.87 -5.97
CA ASP A 71 -6.38 -4.75 -7.30
C ASP A 71 -5.45 -5.24 -8.40
N LEU A 72 -4.14 -5.05 -8.21
CA LEU A 72 -3.10 -5.51 -9.11
C LEU A 72 -1.98 -6.18 -8.32
N PHE A 73 -1.60 -7.39 -8.73
CA PHE A 73 -0.41 -8.06 -8.24
C PHE A 73 0.68 -8.09 -9.32
N VAL A 74 1.87 -7.58 -8.99
CA VAL A 74 3.05 -7.57 -9.84
C VAL A 74 4.06 -8.58 -9.28
N PRO A 75 4.20 -9.77 -9.88
CA PRO A 75 5.20 -10.73 -9.47
C PRO A 75 6.59 -10.24 -9.85
N VAL A 76 7.54 -10.35 -8.92
CA VAL A 76 8.95 -10.02 -9.15
C VAL A 76 9.79 -11.26 -8.91
N ALA A 77 10.54 -11.69 -9.92
CA ALA A 77 11.45 -12.81 -9.78
C ALA A 77 12.57 -12.48 -8.78
N ALA A 78 13.02 -13.48 -8.02
CA ALA A 78 14.23 -13.33 -7.24
C ALA A 78 15.41 -13.03 -8.18
N ASN A 79 16.20 -12.01 -7.84
CA ASN A 79 17.43 -11.75 -8.57
C ASN A 79 18.41 -12.89 -8.27
N ALA A 80 18.91 -13.54 -9.33
CA ALA A 80 19.91 -14.60 -9.28
C ALA A 80 21.31 -14.08 -8.93
#